data_AF-A0A1H4F3F1-F1
#
_entry.id   AF-A0A1H4F3F1-F1
#
_cell.length_a   1.000
_cell.length_b   1.000
_cell.length_c   1.000
_cell.angle_alpha   90.00
_cell.angle_beta   90.00
_cell.angle_gamma   90.00
#
_symmetry.space_group_name_H-M   'P 1'
#
loop_
_entity.id
_entity.type
_entity.pdbx_description
1 polymer ?
#
loop_
_entity_poly.entity_id
_entity_poly.type
_entity_poly.pdbx_seq_one_letter_code
_entity_poly.pdbx_strand_id
1 'polypeptide(L)'
;MSEALISATENCLLAREQSALDKPDELFYCSYLISHLNLVAAEMPESGEAFLHNLQESLDNAFSVDQLSDQDKSGIKSLWNEVCGEIGSPLAS
;
A
#
# COMPACT_ATOMS: atom_id res chain seq x y z
N MET A 1 -5.17 -0.96 17.92
CA MET A 1 -4.12 -0.08 17.35
C MET A 1 -3.93 -0.34 15.85
N SER A 2 -3.96 -1.59 15.38
CA SER A 2 -3.91 -1.94 13.95
C SER A 2 -5.07 -1.34 13.15
N GLU A 3 -6.32 -1.43 13.63
CA GLU A 3 -7.50 -0.91 12.93
C GLU A 3 -7.38 0.58 12.54
N ALA A 4 -6.94 1.44 13.45
CA ALA A 4 -6.78 2.87 13.17
C ALA A 4 -5.72 3.13 12.08
N LEU A 5 -4.64 2.35 12.07
CA LEU A 5 -3.60 2.45 11.05
C LEU A 5 -4.08 1.92 9.70
N ILE A 6 -4.81 0.80 9.68
CA ILE A 6 -5.43 0.23 8.48
C ILE A 6 -6.37 1.26 7.86
N SER A 7 -7.31 1.81 8.64
CA SER A 7 -8.25 2.83 8.16
C SER A 7 -7.56 4.11 7.71
N ALA A 8 -6.50 4.55 8.40
CA ALA A 8 -5.73 5.72 7.96
C ALA A 8 -5.03 5.47 6.61
N THR A 9 -4.47 4.29 6.42
CA THR A 9 -3.79 3.88 5.19
C THR A 9 -4.80 3.78 4.03
N GLU A 10 -5.94 3.12 4.27
CA GLU A 10 -7.02 2.98 3.29
C GLU A 10 -7.57 4.34 2.85
N ASN A 11 -7.88 5.22 3.81
CA ASN A 11 -8.37 6.57 3.50
C ASN A 11 -7.36 7.40 2.70
N CYS A 12 -6.06 7.30 3.02
CA CYS A 12 -5.01 7.97 2.24
C CYS A 12 -4.98 7.47 0.79
N LEU A 13 -4.98 6.15 0.60
CA LEU A 13 -4.96 5.55 -0.74
C LEU A 13 -6.22 5.88 -1.54
N LEU A 14 -7.41 5.84 -0.94
CA LEU A 14 -8.67 6.20 -1.61
C LEU A 14 -8.71 7.68 -2.01
N ALA A 15 -8.18 8.58 -1.19
CA ALA A 15 -8.08 10.00 -1.52
C ALA A 15 -7.13 10.24 -2.70
N ARG A 16 -6.00 9.51 -2.75
CA ARG A 16 -5.05 9.55 -3.87
C ARG A 16 -5.65 8.94 -5.14
N GLU A 17 -6.31 7.80 -5.04
CA GLU A 17 -7.01 7.15 -6.17
C GLU A 17 -8.03 8.09 -6.83
N GLN A 18 -8.85 8.77 -6.02
CA GLN A 18 -9.83 9.77 -6.50
C GLN A 18 -9.17 10.99 -7.16
N SER A 19 -7.94 11.34 -6.75
CA SER A 19 -7.18 12.45 -7.32
C SER A 19 -6.39 12.05 -8.58
N ALA A 20 -6.25 10.75 -8.84
CA ALA A 20 -5.46 10.17 -9.91
C ALA A 20 -6.28 9.72 -11.12
N LEU A 21 -7.58 10.07 -11.22
CA LEU A 21 -8.47 9.59 -12.28
C LEU A 21 -7.96 9.87 -13.71
N ASP A 22 -7.20 10.96 -13.91
CA ASP A 22 -6.60 11.34 -15.19
C ASP A 22 -5.13 10.89 -15.34
N LYS A 23 -4.62 10.09 -14.40
CA LYS A 23 -3.24 9.59 -14.34
C LYS A 23 -3.24 8.06 -14.25
N PRO A 24 -3.28 7.34 -15.39
CA PRO A 24 -3.48 5.90 -15.41
C PRO A 24 -2.50 5.11 -14.55
N ASP A 25 -1.22 5.48 -14.56
CA ASP A 25 -0.17 4.82 -13.76
C ASP A 25 -0.43 4.98 -12.26
N GLU A 26 -0.69 6.22 -11.80
CA GLU A 26 -0.95 6.52 -10.40
C GLU A 26 -2.25 5.86 -9.91
N LEU A 27 -3.29 5.86 -10.75
CA LEU A 27 -4.54 5.15 -10.50
C LEU A 27 -4.27 3.65 -10.31
N PHE A 28 -3.50 3.05 -11.22
CA PHE A 28 -3.12 1.64 -11.12
C PHE A 28 -2.34 1.34 -9.84
N TYR A 29 -1.36 2.17 -9.47
CA TYR A 29 -0.58 1.97 -8.24
C TYR A 29 -1.45 2.04 -6.99
N CYS A 30 -2.41 2.98 -6.94
CA CYS A 30 -3.36 3.09 -5.84
C CYS A 30 -4.24 1.83 -5.74
N SER A 31 -4.89 1.43 -6.84
CA SER A 31 -5.77 0.27 -6.85
C SER A 31 -5.02 -1.03 -6.50
N TYR A 32 -3.76 -1.16 -6.94
CA TYR A 32 -2.92 -2.30 -6.58
C TYR A 32 -2.62 -2.34 -5.08
N LEU A 33 -2.19 -1.22 -4.48
CA LEU A 33 -1.94 -1.15 -3.04
C LEU A 33 -3.20 -1.38 -2.21
N ILE A 34 -4.35 -0.82 -2.62
CA ILE A 34 -5.63 -1.04 -1.94
C ILE A 34 -5.99 -2.53 -1.94
N SER A 35 -5.73 -3.23 -3.04
CA SER A 35 -5.99 -4.67 -3.15
C SER A 35 -5.14 -5.46 -2.14
N HIS A 36 -3.85 -5.16 -2.02
CA HIS A 36 -2.96 -5.79 -1.04
C HIS A 36 -3.30 -5.40 0.41
N LEU A 37 -3.67 -4.15 0.66
CA LEU A 37 -4.14 -3.68 1.96
C LEU A 37 -5.34 -4.50 2.41
N ASN A 38 -6.33 -4.70 1.53
CA ASN A 38 -7.54 -5.46 1.86
C ASN A 38 -7.24 -6.92 2.19
N LEU A 39 -6.31 -7.55 1.47
CA LEU A 39 -5.87 -8.92 1.78
C LEU A 39 -5.25 -8.99 3.18
N VAL A 40 -4.33 -8.08 3.50
CA VAL A 40 -3.63 -8.07 4.79
C VAL A 40 -4.56 -7.69 5.93
N ALA A 41 -5.47 -6.73 5.71
CA ALA A 41 -6.46 -6.32 6.71
C ALA A 41 -7.43 -7.45 7.05
N ALA A 42 -7.80 -8.29 6.08
CA ALA A 42 -8.65 -9.46 6.30
C ALA A 42 -8.02 -10.50 7.25
N GLU A 43 -6.69 -10.56 7.31
CA GLU A 43 -5.95 -11.42 8.24
C GLU A 43 -5.91 -10.88 9.68
N MET A 44 -6.55 -9.73 9.95
CA MET A 44 -6.69 -9.11 11.28
C MET A 44 -5.35 -9.00 12.04
N PRO A 45 -4.38 -8.21 11.53
CA PRO A 45 -3.05 -8.13 12.11
C PRO A 45 -3.09 -7.62 13.56
N GLU A 46 -2.27 -8.26 14.41
CA GLU A 46 -2.25 -8.06 15.86
C GLU A 46 -1.76 -6.66 16.28
N SER A 47 -0.97 -6.00 15.42
CA SER A 47 -0.40 -4.68 15.68
C SER A 47 -0.24 -3.85 14.40
N GLY A 48 0.02 -2.55 14.54
CA GLY A 48 0.32 -1.69 13.40
C GLY A 48 1.62 -2.08 12.69
N GLU A 49 2.64 -2.48 13.45
CA GLU A 49 3.90 -3.00 12.89
C GLU A 49 3.67 -4.30 12.11
N ALA A 50 2.85 -5.22 12.64
CA ALA A 50 2.48 -6.45 11.94
C ALA A 50 1.72 -6.14 10.64
N PHE A 51 0.77 -5.19 10.66
CA PHE A 51 0.09 -4.74 9.44
C PHE A 51 1.08 -4.24 8.38
N LEU A 52 1.97 -3.33 8.76
CA LEU A 52 2.95 -2.72 7.87
C LEU A 52 3.92 -3.75 7.29
N HIS A 53 4.42 -4.65 8.14
CA HIS A 53 5.29 -5.76 7.73
C HIS A 53 4.57 -6.70 6.76
N ASN A 54 3.35 -7.13 7.09
CA ASN A 54 2.59 -8.07 6.27
C ASN A 54 2.21 -7.45 4.91
N LEU A 55 1.96 -6.14 4.86
CA LEU A 55 1.69 -5.44 3.60
C LEU A 55 2.95 -5.36 2.74
N GLN A 56 4.11 -5.03 3.32
CA GLN A 56 5.38 -5.07 2.61
C GLN A 56 5.70 -6.47 2.07
N GLU A 57 5.52 -7.51 2.89
CA GLU A 57 5.71 -8.91 2.49
C GLU A 57 4.74 -9.33 1.38
N SER A 58 3.46 -8.91 1.47
CA SER A 58 2.46 -9.16 0.43
C SER A 58 2.89 -8.59 -0.92
N LEU A 59 3.44 -7.37 -0.94
CA LEU A 59 3.95 -6.72 -2.16
C LEU A 59 5.19 -7.41 -2.70
N ASP A 60 6.16 -7.73 -1.85
CA ASP A 60 7.40 -8.39 -2.30
C ASP A 60 7.13 -9.79 -2.88
N ASN A 61 6.19 -10.53 -2.29
CA ASN A 61 5.72 -11.80 -2.83
C ASN A 61 5.04 -11.61 -4.19
N ALA A 62 4.13 -10.65 -4.31
CA ALA A 62 3.41 -10.41 -5.55
C ALA A 62 4.34 -9.93 -6.68
N PHE A 63 5.31 -9.07 -6.40
CA PHE A 63 6.32 -8.62 -7.37
C PHE A 63 7.20 -9.74 -7.94
N SER A 64 7.31 -10.86 -7.22
CA SER A 64 8.07 -12.03 -7.68
C SER A 64 7.29 -12.93 -8.64
N VAL A 65 5.97 -12.83 -8.64
CA VAL A 65 5.06 -13.70 -9.42
C VAL A 65 4.35 -12.94 -10.53
N ASP A 66 3.93 -11.70 -10.26
CA ASP A 66 3.19 -10.87 -11.19
C ASP A 66 4.07 -10.37 -12.33
N GLN A 67 3.49 -10.30 -13.53
CA GLN A 67 4.15 -9.78 -14.73
C GLN A 67 4.10 -8.24 -14.77
N LEU A 68 4.43 -7.60 -13.64
CA LEU A 68 4.56 -6.14 -13.55
C LEU A 68 5.85 -5.68 -14.22
N SER A 69 5.79 -4.51 -14.87
CA SER A 69 6.99 -3.86 -15.37
C SER A 69 7.86 -3.34 -14.22
N ASP A 70 9.15 -3.09 -14.48
CA ASP A 70 10.03 -2.47 -13.48
C ASP A 70 9.55 -1.06 -13.10
N GLN A 71 8.91 -0.35 -14.03
CA GLN A 71 8.29 0.95 -13.78
C GLN A 71 7.14 0.81 -12.77
N ASP A 72 6.26 -0.18 -12.96
CA ASP A 72 5.13 -0.42 -12.05
C ASP A 72 5.60 -0.77 -10.65
N LYS A 73 6.57 -1.69 -10.54
CA LYS A 73 7.17 -2.06 -9.24
C LYS A 73 7.78 -0.85 -8.55
N SER A 74 8.50 -0.01 -9.28
CA SER A 74 9.09 1.22 -8.74
C SER A 74 8.03 2.23 -8.31
N GLY A 75 6.97 2.40 -9.11
CA GLY A 75 5.86 3.30 -8.82
C GLY A 75 5.09 2.90 -7.57
N ILE A 76 4.73 1.62 -7.46
CA ILE A 76 4.04 1.05 -6.29
C ILE A 76 4.90 1.19 -5.03
N LYS A 77 6.20 0.89 -5.09
CA LYS A 77 7.12 1.06 -3.94
C LYS A 77 7.24 2.52 -3.52
N SER A 78 7.34 3.44 -4.48
CA SER A 78 7.44 4.87 -4.20
C SER A 78 6.18 5.37 -3.51
N LEU A 79 5.00 5.01 -4.05
CA LEU A 79 3.71 5.34 -3.46
C LEU A 79 3.57 4.76 -2.05
N TRP A 80 3.97 3.51 -1.82
CA TRP A 80 3.91 2.89 -0.50
C TRP A 80 4.77 3.60 0.54
N ASN A 81 6.00 3.98 0.16
CA ASN A 81 6.89 4.75 1.02
C ASN A 81 6.32 6.13 1.38
N GLU A 82 5.73 6.82 0.40
CA GLU A 82 5.06 8.11 0.63
C GLU A 82 3.90 7.96 1.62
N VAL A 83 3.04 6.96 1.42
CA VAL A 83 1.91 6.68 2.32
C VAL A 83 2.41 6.36 3.74
N CYS A 84 3.45 5.55 3.87
CA CYS A 84 4.09 5.28 5.17
C CYS A 84 4.59 6.57 5.85
N GLY A 85 5.23 7.46 5.09
CA GLY A 85 5.69 8.75 5.60
C GLY A 85 4.54 9.65 6.09
N GLU A 86 3.44 9.70 5.35
CA GLU A 86 2.26 10.53 5.68
C GLU A 86 1.50 10.04 6.90
N ILE A 87 1.37 8.72 7.08
CA ILE A 87 0.68 8.14 8.25
C ILE A 87 1.58 8.03 9.48
N GLY A 88 2.83 8.50 9.41
CA GLY A 88 3.79 8.49 10.51
C GLY A 88 4.36 7.11 10.86
N SER A 89 4.50 6.24 9.86
CA SER A 89 5.02 4.87 10.00
C SER A 89 6.55 4.85 10.14
N PRO A 90 7.13 3.97 10.99
CA PRO A 90 8.58 3.82 11.14
C PRO A 90 9.28 3.20 9.91
N LEU A 91 8.53 2.66 8.93
CA LEU A 91 9.12 2.13 7.67
C LEU A 91 9.69 3.21 6.74
N ALA A 92 9.44 4.49 7.00
CA ALA A 92 9.90 5.61 6.17
C ALA A 92 11.38 6.00 6.37
N SER A 93 12.21 5.14 6.96
CA SER A 93 13.61 5.45 7.32
C SER A 93 14.62 4.75 6.41
#